data_AF-A0A1L9GTW5-F1
#
_entry.id   AF-A0A1L9GTW5-F1
#
_cell.length_a   1.000
_cell.length_b   1.000
_cell.length_c   1.000
_cell.angle_alpha   90.00
_cell.angle_beta   90.00
_cell.angle_gamma   90.00
#
_symmetry.space_group_name_H-M   'P 1'
#
loop_
_entity.id
_entity.type
_entity.pdbx_description
1 polymer ?
#
loop_
_entity_poly.entity_id
_entity_poly.type
_entity_poly.pdbx_seq_one_letter_code
_entity_poly.pdbx_strand_id
1 'polypeptide(L)'
;MTSPSQKPIERLIRSITQSPRNPYMFAAQRLVAPQIKRSRFGVESERDIVREQHQTLFEHDETMQEIFSGDFEEYFKIIEHPEILGRGAELPHTSELAELLSDGEELEAIDDEVVVPFEHDPLYQSATMWANNLHELGHSLYDYRGEKDSDVFRVTINALLVSAKIAYALDIDEEALEHESAHVFRTEIEISIRSYGLAAIFLQRVRESLLNLIEKKSSPTLEWKRALLSADAIARDIGKHVLELRRKLYPPRN
;
A
#
# COMPACT_ATOMS: atom_id res chain seq x y z
N MET A 1 23.04 -29.03 31.45
CA MET A 1 21.63 -29.02 31.03
C MET A 1 21.49 -28.01 29.89
N THR A 2 21.62 -28.46 28.64
CA THR A 2 21.52 -27.63 27.44
C THR A 2 20.18 -27.93 26.76
N SER A 3 19.35 -26.89 26.59
CA SER A 3 18.03 -26.96 25.97
C SER A 3 18.10 -27.54 24.54
N PRO A 4 17.36 -28.61 24.19
CA PRO A 4 17.43 -29.22 22.86
C PRO A 4 16.48 -28.64 21.81
N SER A 5 15.72 -27.56 22.06
CA SER A 5 14.57 -27.18 21.21
C SER A 5 14.79 -26.03 20.20
N GLN A 6 15.94 -25.35 20.17
CA GLN A 6 16.14 -24.18 19.28
C GLN A 6 16.67 -24.52 17.87
N LYS A 7 17.25 -25.71 17.69
CA LYS A 7 17.81 -26.17 16.40
C LYS A 7 16.81 -26.30 15.24
N PRO A 8 15.52 -26.64 15.43
CA PRO A 8 14.58 -26.79 14.31
C PRO A 8 14.19 -25.43 13.69
N ILE A 9 13.98 -24.41 14.52
CA ILE A 9 13.57 -23.07 14.08
C ILE A 9 14.72 -22.38 13.37
N GLU A 10 15.94 -22.49 13.89
CA GLU A 10 17.13 -21.96 13.22
C GLU A 10 17.39 -22.64 11.87
N ARG A 11 17.11 -23.94 11.75
CA ARG A 11 17.18 -24.66 10.47
C ARG A 11 16.12 -24.21 9.49
N LEU A 12 14.90 -23.92 9.95
CA LEU A 12 13.80 -23.44 9.12
C LEU A 12 14.05 -22.01 8.62
N ILE A 13 14.54 -21.12 9.49
CA ILE A 13 14.93 -19.76 9.11
C ILE A 13 16.07 -19.80 8.08
N ARG A 14 17.05 -20.69 8.30
CA ARG A 14 18.18 -20.86 7.37
C ARG A 14 17.73 -21.46 6.02
N SER A 15 16.75 -22.37 6.00
CA SER A 15 16.25 -22.94 4.74
C SER A 15 15.40 -21.95 3.94
N ILE A 16 14.65 -21.06 4.62
CA ILE A 16 13.88 -20.00 3.98
C ILE A 16 14.83 -18.94 3.41
N THR A 17 15.79 -18.44 4.18
CA THR A 17 16.72 -17.39 3.74
C THR A 17 17.69 -17.84 2.63
N GLN A 18 17.99 -19.13 2.51
CA GLN A 18 18.90 -19.66 1.50
C GLN A 18 18.19 -20.28 0.27
N SER A 19 16.85 -20.26 0.23
CA SER A 19 16.10 -20.79 -0.91
C SER A 19 16.26 -19.87 -2.13
N PRO A 20 16.75 -20.39 -3.29
CA PRO A 20 16.85 -19.62 -4.53
C PRO A 20 15.48 -19.23 -5.13
N ARG A 21 14.38 -19.72 -4.53
CA ARG A 21 13.00 -19.33 -4.85
C ARG A 21 12.32 -18.55 -3.72
N ASN A 22 13.09 -17.99 -2.79
CA ASN A 22 12.53 -17.13 -1.75
C ASN A 22 12.13 -15.78 -2.38
N PRO A 23 10.83 -15.43 -2.43
CA PRO A 23 10.37 -14.16 -3.00
C PRO A 23 10.79 -12.93 -2.15
N TYR A 24 11.42 -13.15 -0.99
CA TYR A 24 11.90 -12.10 -0.07
C TYR A 24 13.42 -11.87 -0.15
N MET A 25 14.14 -12.43 -1.14
CA MET A 25 15.61 -12.35 -1.27
C MET A 25 16.17 -11.10 -1.97
N PHE A 26 15.34 -10.08 -2.24
CA PHE A 26 15.79 -8.86 -2.94
C PHE A 26 16.74 -7.97 -2.11
N ALA A 27 16.91 -8.24 -0.81
CA ALA A 27 17.70 -7.40 0.09
C ALA A 27 19.23 -7.60 0.04
N ALA A 28 19.76 -8.54 -0.75
CA ALA A 28 21.20 -8.84 -0.75
C ALA A 28 21.96 -8.44 -2.04
N GLN A 29 21.25 -7.99 -3.08
CA GLN A 29 21.93 -7.47 -4.27
C GLN A 29 22.19 -5.98 -4.08
N ARG A 30 23.47 -5.65 -3.83
CA ARG A 30 23.99 -4.27 -3.89
C ARG A 30 23.67 -3.69 -5.26
N LEU A 31 22.52 -3.03 -5.38
CA LEU A 31 22.25 -2.12 -6.48
C LEU A 31 23.17 -0.92 -6.25
N VAL A 32 24.24 -0.85 -7.05
CA VAL A 32 25.02 0.37 -7.22
C VAL A 32 24.06 1.40 -7.81
N ALA A 33 23.55 2.29 -6.97
CA ALA A 33 22.66 3.35 -7.41
C ALA A 33 23.40 4.21 -8.44
N PRO A 34 22.85 4.40 -9.66
CA PRO A 34 23.44 5.33 -10.61
C PRO A 34 23.44 6.73 -10.01
N GLN A 35 24.59 7.41 -10.05
CA GLN A 35 24.69 8.81 -9.61
C GLN A 35 23.93 9.71 -10.58
N ILE A 36 22.63 9.88 -10.34
CA ILE A 36 21.82 10.88 -11.03
C ILE A 36 22.20 12.24 -10.44
N LYS A 37 22.83 13.07 -11.28
CA LYS A 37 23.11 14.48 -10.96
C LYS A 37 21.78 15.17 -10.67
N ARG A 38 21.57 15.54 -9.40
CA ARG A 38 20.42 16.32 -8.95
C ARG A 38 20.40 17.67 -9.68
N SER A 39 19.52 17.83 -10.66
CA SER A 39 19.14 19.14 -11.19
C SER A 39 18.31 19.87 -10.14
N ARG A 40 18.56 21.17 -10.00
CA ARG A 40 17.78 22.08 -9.17
C ARG A 40 16.57 22.53 -9.98
N PHE A 41 15.38 22.00 -9.77
CA PHE A 41 14.13 22.74 -10.02
C PHE A 41 13.01 22.13 -9.16
N GLY A 42 12.44 22.94 -8.28
CA GLY A 42 11.17 22.65 -7.61
C GLY A 42 10.03 22.86 -8.60
N VAL A 43 8.90 22.21 -8.34
CA VAL A 43 7.67 22.09 -9.16
C VAL A 43 7.64 20.88 -10.10
N GLU A 44 8.75 20.44 -10.72
CA GLU A 44 8.75 19.20 -11.52
C GLU A 44 8.52 17.95 -10.65
N SER A 45 8.99 17.95 -9.39
CA SER A 45 8.90 16.76 -8.54
C SER A 45 7.46 16.37 -8.15
N GLU A 46 6.56 17.32 -7.94
CA GLU A 46 5.17 16.99 -7.55
C GLU A 46 4.40 16.42 -8.74
N ARG A 47 4.59 16.97 -9.93
CA ARG A 47 3.98 16.45 -11.16
C ARG A 47 4.53 15.08 -11.52
N ASP A 48 5.83 14.86 -11.34
CA ASP A 48 6.45 13.56 -11.56
C ASP A 48 5.93 12.50 -10.57
N ILE A 49 5.66 12.90 -9.32
CA ILE A 49 5.09 12.00 -8.29
C ILE A 49 3.62 11.69 -8.57
N VAL A 50 2.81 12.68 -8.94
CA VAL A 50 1.40 12.49 -9.33
C VAL A 50 1.33 11.60 -10.57
N ARG A 51 2.21 11.82 -11.54
CA ARG A 51 2.37 10.95 -12.70
C ARG A 51 2.71 9.52 -12.32
N GLU A 52 3.63 9.29 -11.39
CA GLU A 52 3.98 7.94 -10.90
C GLU A 52 2.82 7.24 -10.19
N GLN A 53 2.03 7.98 -9.39
CA GLN A 53 0.83 7.45 -8.75
C GLN A 53 -0.23 7.04 -9.77
N HIS A 54 -0.51 7.92 -10.74
CA HIS A 54 -1.46 7.64 -11.82
C HIS A 54 -0.98 6.52 -12.75
N GLN A 55 0.32 6.43 -13.01
CA GLN A 55 0.89 5.35 -13.80
C GLN A 55 0.73 4.01 -13.11
N THR A 56 0.95 3.96 -11.78
CA THR A 56 0.74 2.74 -11.01
C THR A 56 -0.72 2.30 -11.01
N LEU A 57 -1.67 3.24 -10.92
CA LEU A 57 -3.10 2.93 -11.03
C LEU A 57 -3.46 2.42 -12.43
N PHE A 58 -2.98 3.10 -13.48
CA PHE A 58 -3.20 2.71 -14.86
C PHE A 58 -2.62 1.32 -15.19
N GLU A 59 -1.40 1.03 -14.74
CA GLU A 59 -0.73 -0.26 -14.97
C GLU A 59 -1.40 -1.44 -14.25
N HIS A 60 -2.27 -1.18 -13.27
CA HIS A 60 -2.94 -2.21 -12.46
C HIS A 60 -4.47 -2.26 -12.64
N ASP A 61 -5.04 -1.36 -13.43
CA ASP A 61 -6.46 -1.33 -13.76
C ASP A 61 -6.66 -1.76 -15.21
N GLU A 62 -7.06 -3.02 -15.41
CA GLU A 62 -7.29 -3.61 -16.73
C GLU A 62 -8.38 -2.85 -17.50
N THR A 63 -9.39 -2.32 -16.80
CA THR A 63 -10.47 -1.52 -17.38
C THR A 63 -9.93 -0.21 -17.95
N MET A 64 -9.09 0.49 -17.20
CA MET A 64 -8.44 1.73 -17.68
C MET A 64 -7.49 1.46 -18.85
N GLN A 65 -6.75 0.35 -18.82
CA GLN A 65 -5.91 -0.03 -19.95
C GLN A 65 -6.73 -0.33 -21.20
N GLU A 66 -7.89 -0.95 -21.07
CA GLU A 66 -8.79 -1.20 -22.19
C GLU A 66 -9.38 0.11 -22.75
N ILE A 67 -9.89 1.00 -21.88
CA ILE A 67 -10.48 2.29 -22.26
C ILE A 67 -9.47 3.16 -23.02
N PHE A 68 -8.22 3.19 -22.55
CA PHE A 68 -7.16 4.02 -23.13
C PHE A 68 -6.21 3.24 -24.04
N SER A 69 -6.55 2.00 -24.41
CA SER A 69 -5.72 1.13 -25.27
C SER A 69 -4.25 1.00 -24.82
N GLY A 70 -4.01 1.11 -23.51
CA GLY A 70 -2.66 1.11 -22.92
C GLY A 70 -1.86 2.41 -23.07
N ASP A 71 -2.46 3.51 -23.55
CA ASP A 71 -1.80 4.81 -23.64
C ASP A 71 -1.99 5.63 -22.35
N PHE A 72 -0.99 5.52 -21.46
CA PHE A 72 -0.95 6.26 -20.22
C PHE A 72 -0.93 7.79 -20.41
N GLU A 73 -0.34 8.31 -21.50
CA GLU A 73 -0.28 9.75 -21.72
C GLU A 73 -1.64 10.34 -22.07
N GLU A 74 -2.51 9.55 -22.70
CA GLU A 74 -3.88 9.94 -22.99
C GLU A 74 -4.72 9.98 -21.71
N TYR A 75 -4.64 8.92 -20.89
CA TYR A 75 -5.25 8.86 -19.56
C TYR A 75 -4.81 10.03 -18.67
N PHE A 76 -3.50 10.27 -18.57
CA PHE A 76 -2.94 11.30 -17.71
C PHE A 76 -3.37 12.71 -18.13
N LYS A 77 -3.47 12.98 -19.44
CA LYS A 77 -3.98 14.27 -19.95
C LYS A 77 -5.45 14.52 -19.60
N ILE A 78 -6.29 13.48 -19.64
CA ILE A 78 -7.72 13.62 -19.30
C ILE A 78 -7.90 13.91 -17.82
N ILE A 79 -7.10 13.29 -16.96
CA ILE A 79 -7.14 13.55 -15.51
C ILE A 79 -6.62 14.94 -15.18
N GLU A 80 -5.51 15.39 -15.77
CA GLU A 80 -4.98 16.73 -15.53
C GLU A 80 -5.89 17.84 -16.10
N HIS A 81 -6.64 17.54 -17.16
CA HIS A 81 -7.47 18.52 -17.87
C HIS A 81 -8.84 17.93 -18.26
N PRO A 82 -9.77 17.77 -17.30
CA PRO A 82 -11.09 17.17 -17.54
C PRO A 82 -11.96 17.98 -18.51
N GLU A 83 -11.66 19.26 -18.73
CA GLU A 83 -12.33 20.14 -19.71
C GLU A 83 -12.15 19.70 -21.17
N ILE A 84 -11.13 18.89 -21.47
CA ILE A 84 -10.86 18.40 -22.83
C ILE A 84 -11.98 17.45 -23.32
N LEU A 85 -12.65 16.75 -22.40
CA LEU A 85 -13.81 15.89 -22.71
C LEU A 85 -15.02 16.67 -23.25
N GLY A 86 -15.11 17.99 -22.98
CA GLY A 86 -16.24 18.83 -23.39
C GLY A 86 -16.18 19.37 -24.82
N ARG A 87 -15.05 19.19 -25.54
CA ARG A 87 -14.88 19.68 -26.92
C ARG A 87 -14.41 18.59 -27.88
N GLY A 88 -15.31 17.66 -28.18
CA GLY A 88 -15.33 16.95 -29.47
C GLY A 88 -14.16 16.01 -29.78
N ALA A 89 -13.49 15.45 -28.77
CA ALA A 89 -12.66 14.28 -28.97
C ALA A 89 -13.58 13.04 -29.00
N GLU A 90 -13.84 12.50 -30.19
CA GLU A 90 -14.46 11.19 -30.36
C GLU A 90 -13.49 10.12 -29.82
N LEU A 91 -13.60 9.80 -28.53
CA LEU A 91 -12.98 8.59 -27.97
C LEU A 91 -13.70 7.37 -28.57
N PRO A 92 -12.99 6.27 -28.91
CA PRO A 92 -13.57 5.17 -29.69
C PRO A 92 -14.70 4.39 -28.98
N HIS A 93 -14.90 4.59 -27.67
CA HIS A 93 -15.87 3.83 -26.86
C HIS A 93 -16.58 4.70 -25.82
N THR A 94 -17.11 5.85 -26.23
CA THR A 94 -17.82 6.81 -25.35
C THR A 94 -19.19 6.35 -24.84
N SER A 95 -19.75 5.25 -25.36
CA SER A 95 -21.10 4.81 -24.97
C SER A 95 -21.17 4.28 -23.53
N GLU A 96 -20.19 3.46 -23.10
CA GLU A 96 -20.22 2.84 -21.76
C GLU A 96 -19.79 3.82 -20.66
N LEU A 97 -18.83 4.70 -20.96
CA LEU A 97 -18.31 5.68 -20.01
C LEU A 97 -19.30 6.84 -19.76
N ALA A 98 -20.14 7.16 -20.76
CA ALA A 98 -21.20 8.14 -20.62
C ALA A 98 -22.42 7.59 -19.86
N GLU A 99 -22.76 6.31 -20.01
CA GLU A 99 -23.82 5.66 -19.19
C GLU A 99 -23.39 5.56 -17.72
N LEU A 100 -22.14 5.20 -17.42
CA LEU A 100 -21.59 5.17 -16.06
C LEU A 100 -21.57 6.52 -15.34
N LEU A 101 -21.54 7.63 -16.08
CA LEU A 101 -21.56 9.00 -15.53
C LEU A 101 -22.95 9.64 -15.57
N SER A 102 -23.92 9.02 -16.26
CA SER A 102 -25.29 9.53 -16.45
C SER A 102 -26.26 9.04 -15.37
N ASP A 103 -26.01 7.89 -14.75
CA ASP A 103 -26.81 7.36 -13.63
C ASP A 103 -26.41 8.00 -12.29
N GLY A 104 -26.38 9.33 -12.27
CA GLY A 104 -26.38 10.11 -11.04
C GLY A 104 -27.75 10.03 -10.38
N GLU A 105 -28.08 8.88 -9.79
CA GLU A 105 -29.12 8.79 -8.78
C GLU A 105 -28.78 9.76 -7.63
N GLU A 106 -29.77 10.55 -7.22
CA GLU A 106 -29.68 11.41 -6.04
C GLU A 106 -29.20 10.56 -4.86
N LEU A 107 -27.98 10.86 -4.38
CA LEU A 107 -27.46 10.33 -3.13
C LEU A 107 -28.37 10.81 -2.00
N GLU A 108 -29.41 10.01 -1.70
CA GLU A 108 -30.12 10.08 -0.44
C GLU A 108 -29.07 9.97 0.67
N ALA A 109 -29.13 10.90 1.62
CA ALA A 109 -28.28 10.88 2.80
C ALA A 109 -28.62 9.63 3.63
N ILE A 110 -27.86 8.56 3.41
CA ILE A 110 -27.88 7.37 4.24
C ILE A 110 -27.22 7.76 5.57
N ASP A 111 -28.06 8.09 6.55
CA ASP A 111 -27.71 8.26 7.96
C ASP A 111 -27.69 6.89 8.67
N ASP A 112 -27.01 5.92 8.06
CA ASP A 112 -26.62 4.70 8.74
C ASP A 112 -25.17 4.88 9.19
N GLU A 113 -24.93 4.79 10.50
CA GLU A 113 -23.62 4.43 11.03
C GLU A 113 -23.25 3.07 10.42
N VAL A 114 -22.66 3.07 9.22
CA VAL A 114 -22.00 1.91 8.65
C VAL A 114 -20.85 1.62 9.59
N VAL A 115 -21.08 0.75 10.57
CA VAL A 115 -20.05 0.24 11.46
C VAL A 115 -19.08 -0.51 10.57
N VAL A 116 -17.96 0.14 10.27
CA VAL A 116 -16.95 -0.39 9.39
C VAL A 116 -16.32 -1.59 10.10
N PRO A 117 -16.48 -2.84 9.60
CA PRO A 117 -16.22 -4.06 10.38
C PRO A 117 -14.80 -4.15 10.96
N PHE A 118 -13.85 -3.49 10.31
CA PHE A 118 -12.43 -3.52 10.66
C PHE A 118 -12.02 -2.49 11.73
N GLU A 119 -12.89 -1.59 12.18
CA GLU A 119 -12.54 -0.57 13.19
C GLU A 119 -12.10 -1.14 14.54
N HIS A 120 -12.53 -2.37 14.84
CA HIS A 120 -12.17 -3.08 16.07
C HIS A 120 -10.95 -4.00 15.91
N ASP A 121 -10.42 -4.16 14.69
CA ASP A 121 -9.26 -5.02 14.46
C ASP A 121 -7.99 -4.44 15.10
N PRO A 122 -7.27 -5.20 15.95
CA PRO A 122 -6.08 -4.69 16.64
C PRO A 122 -4.94 -4.29 15.71
N LEU A 123 -4.77 -5.00 14.58
CA LEU A 123 -3.73 -4.65 13.60
C LEU A 123 -4.11 -3.33 12.93
N TYR A 124 -5.36 -3.16 12.48
CA TYR A 124 -5.84 -1.91 11.90
C TYR A 124 -5.67 -0.73 12.86
N GLN A 125 -6.14 -0.84 14.11
CA GLN A 125 -6.01 0.23 15.11
C GLN A 125 -4.55 0.61 15.36
N SER A 126 -3.68 -0.39 15.50
CA SER A 126 -2.24 -0.14 15.72
C SER A 126 -1.57 0.54 14.52
N ALA A 127 -1.93 0.13 13.29
CA ALA A 127 -1.40 0.71 12.06
C ALA A 127 -1.92 2.13 11.83
N THR A 128 -3.21 2.38 12.06
CA THR A 128 -3.82 3.70 11.93
C THR A 128 -3.25 4.69 12.94
N MET A 129 -3.11 4.30 14.21
CA MET A 129 -2.48 5.15 15.22
C MET A 129 -1.01 5.44 14.87
N TRP A 130 -0.26 4.43 14.42
CA TRP A 130 1.11 4.61 13.96
C TRP A 130 1.22 5.55 12.75
N ALA A 131 0.34 5.39 11.77
CA ALA A 131 0.30 6.22 10.57
C ALA A 131 -0.06 7.67 10.88
N ASN A 132 -1.06 7.91 11.72
CA ASN A 132 -1.47 9.24 12.14
C ASN A 132 -0.34 9.96 12.90
N ASN A 133 0.33 9.28 13.82
CA ASN A 133 1.48 9.86 14.54
C ASN A 133 2.62 10.27 13.57
N LEU A 134 2.89 9.45 12.55
CA LEU A 134 3.88 9.77 11.52
C LEU A 134 3.43 10.90 10.60
N HIS A 135 2.13 10.96 10.30
CA HIS A 135 1.56 12.03 9.51
C HIS A 135 1.65 13.37 10.24
N GLU A 136 1.20 13.44 11.49
CA GLU A 136 1.31 14.64 12.33
C GLU A 136 2.76 15.10 12.48
N LEU A 137 3.66 14.16 12.77
CA LEU A 137 5.08 14.46 12.90
C LEU A 137 5.66 14.98 11.59
N GLY A 138 5.41 14.29 10.47
CA GLY A 138 5.94 14.68 9.18
C GLY A 138 5.35 16.00 8.68
N HIS A 139 4.05 16.23 8.83
CA HIS A 139 3.40 17.51 8.52
C HIS A 139 4.02 18.65 9.36
N SER A 140 4.32 18.39 10.63
CA SER A 140 4.97 19.39 11.49
C SER A 140 6.37 19.80 11.04
N LEU A 141 7.13 18.85 10.48
CA LEU A 141 8.46 19.11 9.96
C LEU A 141 8.40 19.73 8.56
N TYR A 142 7.59 19.16 7.69
CA TYR A 142 7.55 19.50 6.27
C TYR A 142 6.88 20.84 6.02
N ASP A 143 5.76 21.13 6.67
CA ASP A 143 4.96 22.33 6.39
C ASP A 143 5.20 23.45 7.40
N TYR A 144 5.24 23.15 8.71
CA TYR A 144 5.46 24.21 9.70
C TYR A 144 6.93 24.61 9.86
N ARG A 145 7.87 23.65 9.77
CA ARG A 145 9.31 23.95 9.92
C ARG A 145 10.04 24.12 8.58
N GLY A 146 9.38 23.82 7.46
CA GLY A 146 9.96 23.93 6.13
C GLY A 146 11.08 22.91 5.86
N GLU A 147 11.15 21.82 6.63
CA GLU A 147 12.11 20.73 6.43
C GLU A 147 11.62 19.85 5.26
N LYS A 148 11.82 20.34 4.03
CA LYS A 148 11.38 19.69 2.78
C LYS A 148 12.27 18.49 2.40
N ASP A 149 12.52 17.57 3.33
CA ASP A 149 13.24 16.31 3.05
C ASP A 149 12.28 15.30 2.41
N SER A 150 12.71 14.69 1.30
CA SER A 150 11.94 13.69 0.57
C SER A 150 11.60 12.45 1.41
N ASP A 151 12.48 12.04 2.32
CA ASP A 151 12.23 10.88 3.19
C ASP A 151 11.14 11.18 4.23
N VAL A 152 11.05 12.43 4.73
CA VAL A 152 9.96 12.84 5.63
C VAL A 152 8.62 12.73 4.90
N PHE A 153 8.52 13.28 3.70
CA PHE A 153 7.32 13.19 2.88
C PHE A 153 6.92 11.73 2.59
N ARG A 154 7.88 10.90 2.19
CA ARG A 154 7.65 9.48 1.91
C ARG A 154 7.15 8.71 3.13
N VAL A 155 7.71 8.98 4.30
CA VAL A 155 7.24 8.38 5.57
C VAL A 155 5.78 8.77 5.80
N THR A 156 5.44 10.05 5.66
CA THR A 156 4.09 10.56 5.86
C THR A 156 3.05 9.91 4.94
N ILE A 157 3.31 9.90 3.63
CA ILE A 157 2.34 9.38 2.66
C ILE A 157 2.26 7.85 2.74
N ASN A 158 3.40 7.15 2.73
CA ASN A 158 3.37 5.69 2.70
C ASN A 158 2.81 5.10 4.00
N ALA A 159 2.96 5.77 5.15
CA ALA A 159 2.38 5.28 6.40
C ALA A 159 0.84 5.24 6.36
N LEU A 160 0.20 6.26 5.78
CA LEU A 160 -1.26 6.27 5.57
C LEU A 160 -1.72 5.19 4.58
N LEU A 161 -0.90 4.90 3.57
CA LEU A 161 -1.20 3.81 2.64
C LEU A 161 -1.15 2.43 3.31
N VAL A 162 -0.32 2.24 4.35
CA VAL A 162 -0.31 0.99 5.11
C VAL A 162 -1.65 0.74 5.80
N SER A 163 -2.18 1.73 6.52
CA SER A 163 -3.48 1.57 7.21
C SER A 163 -4.62 1.38 6.21
N ALA A 164 -4.63 2.13 5.11
CA ALA A 164 -5.64 1.98 4.05
C ALA A 164 -5.64 0.59 3.41
N LYS A 165 -4.45 0.00 3.14
CA LYS A 165 -4.35 -1.35 2.58
C LYS A 165 -4.68 -2.46 3.59
N ILE A 166 -4.47 -2.21 4.88
CA ILE A 166 -4.94 -3.11 5.94
C ILE A 166 -6.46 -3.07 6.05
N ALA A 167 -7.08 -1.88 6.06
CA ALA A 167 -8.53 -1.73 6.05
C ALA A 167 -9.16 -2.53 4.90
N TYR A 168 -8.68 -2.31 3.68
CA TYR A 168 -9.17 -3.04 2.51
C TYR A 168 -8.93 -4.56 2.58
N ALA A 169 -7.88 -5.03 3.26
CA ALA A 169 -7.66 -6.45 3.47
C ALA A 169 -8.60 -7.07 4.51
N LEU A 170 -9.10 -6.26 5.44
CA LEU A 170 -10.03 -6.65 6.51
C LEU A 170 -11.49 -6.45 6.14
N ASP A 171 -11.76 -5.73 5.05
CA ASP A 171 -13.09 -5.50 4.49
C ASP A 171 -13.62 -6.75 3.75
N ILE A 172 -13.41 -7.92 4.37
CA ILE A 172 -14.01 -9.18 3.95
C ILE A 172 -15.17 -9.45 4.89
N ASP A 173 -16.38 -9.51 4.36
CA ASP A 173 -17.53 -10.02 5.11
C ASP A 173 -17.46 -11.56 5.13
N GLU A 174 -16.79 -12.11 6.15
CA GLU A 174 -16.66 -13.56 6.30
C GLU A 174 -18.03 -14.27 6.43
N GLU A 175 -19.06 -13.60 6.98
CA GLU A 175 -20.39 -14.19 7.16
C GLU A 175 -21.15 -14.27 5.82
N ALA A 176 -21.08 -13.21 5.01
CA ALA A 176 -21.63 -13.23 3.65
C ALA A 176 -20.95 -14.30 2.79
N LEU A 177 -19.63 -14.45 2.93
CA LEU A 177 -18.84 -15.40 2.16
C LEU A 177 -19.16 -16.87 2.43
N GLU A 178 -19.68 -17.24 3.62
CA GLU A 178 -20.09 -18.61 3.91
C GLU A 178 -21.25 -19.08 3.02
N HIS A 179 -22.03 -18.15 2.48
CA HIS A 179 -23.14 -18.42 1.58
C HIS A 179 -22.79 -18.33 0.10
N GLU A 180 -21.55 -17.92 -0.23
CA GLU A 180 -21.11 -17.75 -1.60
C GLU A 180 -20.51 -19.04 -2.21
N SER A 181 -20.31 -19.01 -3.52
CA SER A 181 -19.63 -20.11 -4.20
C SER A 181 -18.18 -20.22 -3.73
N ALA A 182 -17.65 -21.45 -3.68
CA ALA A 182 -16.26 -21.71 -3.30
C ALA A 182 -15.23 -20.95 -4.18
N HIS A 183 -15.61 -20.55 -5.39
CA HIS A 183 -14.79 -19.72 -6.25
C HIS A 183 -14.68 -18.29 -5.72
N VAL A 184 -15.79 -17.66 -5.32
CA VAL A 184 -15.78 -16.27 -4.85
C VAL A 184 -15.09 -16.16 -3.49
N PHE A 185 -15.38 -17.06 -2.55
CA PHE A 185 -14.64 -17.17 -1.29
C PHE A 185 -13.12 -17.21 -1.48
N ARG A 186 -12.67 -18.02 -2.45
CA ARG A 186 -11.24 -18.13 -2.76
C ARG A 186 -10.69 -16.83 -3.34
N THR A 187 -11.42 -16.21 -4.27
CA THR A 187 -11.01 -14.95 -4.90
C THR A 187 -10.88 -13.85 -3.86
N GLU A 188 -11.85 -13.68 -2.96
CA GLU A 188 -11.81 -12.66 -1.90
C GLU A 188 -10.64 -12.86 -0.94
N ILE A 189 -10.37 -14.10 -0.50
CA ILE A 189 -9.19 -14.35 0.34
C ILE A 189 -7.89 -14.06 -0.43
N GLU A 190 -7.81 -14.42 -1.71
CA GLU A 190 -6.64 -14.10 -2.54
C GLU A 190 -6.46 -12.58 -2.69
N ILE A 191 -7.54 -11.81 -2.85
CA ILE A 191 -7.53 -10.34 -2.87
C ILE A 191 -6.99 -9.80 -1.55
N SER A 192 -7.51 -10.23 -0.40
CA SER A 192 -7.01 -9.72 0.88
C SER A 192 -5.57 -10.10 1.20
N ILE A 193 -5.12 -11.29 0.78
CA ILE A 193 -3.69 -11.63 0.85
C ILE A 193 -2.86 -10.67 0.01
N ARG A 194 -3.31 -10.29 -1.19
CA ARG A 194 -2.61 -9.29 -2.03
C ARG A 194 -2.62 -7.91 -1.38
N SER A 195 -3.71 -7.52 -0.75
CA SER A 195 -3.86 -6.24 -0.04
C SER A 195 -2.92 -6.14 1.16
N TYR A 196 -2.80 -7.19 1.97
CA TYR A 196 -1.75 -7.29 2.99
C TYR A 196 -0.33 -7.27 2.40
N GLY A 197 -0.14 -7.86 1.21
CA GLY A 197 1.11 -7.77 0.46
C GLY A 197 1.47 -6.32 0.09
N LEU A 198 0.50 -5.54 -0.39
CA LEU A 198 0.67 -4.11 -0.67
C LEU A 198 0.97 -3.32 0.61
N ALA A 199 0.26 -3.59 1.71
CA ALA A 199 0.55 -2.98 3.01
C ALA A 199 2.00 -3.25 3.45
N ALA A 200 2.49 -4.48 3.28
CA ALA A 200 3.88 -4.84 3.60
C ALA A 200 4.90 -4.10 2.70
N ILE A 201 4.60 -3.89 1.42
CA ILE A 201 5.45 -3.13 0.50
C ILE A 201 5.55 -1.66 0.94
N PHE A 202 4.43 -1.01 1.23
CA PHE A 202 4.44 0.37 1.72
C PHE A 202 5.16 0.49 3.06
N LEU A 203 4.92 -0.46 3.97
CA LEU A 203 5.61 -0.51 5.26
C LEU A 203 7.12 -0.65 5.09
N GLN A 204 7.58 -1.47 4.16
CA GLN A 204 9.01 -1.59 3.85
C GLN A 204 9.62 -0.28 3.34
N ARG A 205 8.92 0.43 2.44
CA ARG A 205 9.35 1.76 1.96
C ARG A 205 9.41 2.80 3.09
N VAL A 206 8.48 2.76 4.04
CA VAL A 206 8.53 3.59 5.25
C VAL A 206 9.75 3.24 6.10
N ARG A 207 10.03 1.95 6.33
CA ARG A 207 11.20 1.50 7.11
C ARG A 207 12.51 1.99 6.50
N GLU A 208 12.67 1.89 5.18
CA GLU A 208 13.85 2.40 4.46
C GLU A 208 14.01 3.91 4.63
N SER A 209 12.91 4.66 4.49
CA SER A 209 12.92 6.12 4.66
C SER A 209 13.23 6.53 6.11
N LEU A 210 12.68 5.80 7.10
CA LEU A 210 12.99 6.01 8.52
C LEU A 210 14.46 5.73 8.84
N LEU A 211 15.03 4.65 8.29
CA LEU A 211 16.46 4.35 8.44
C LEU A 211 17.33 5.48 7.88
N ASN A 212 17.00 5.98 6.69
CA ASN A 212 17.70 7.13 6.10
C ASN A 212 17.63 8.38 7.00
N LEU A 213 16.46 8.70 7.55
CA LEU A 213 16.30 9.83 8.48
C LEU A 213 17.13 9.65 9.76
N ILE A 214 17.18 8.43 10.30
CA ILE A 214 17.98 8.11 11.49
C ILE A 214 19.49 8.24 11.20
N GLU A 215 19.94 7.73 10.05
CA GLU A 215 21.35 7.81 9.63
C GLU A 215 21.79 9.26 9.38
N LYS A 216 20.93 10.06 8.74
CA LYS A 216 21.10 11.51 8.58
C LYS A 216 21.10 12.28 9.89
N LYS A 217 20.65 11.65 10.99
CA LYS A 217 20.38 12.29 12.29
C LYS A 217 19.37 13.44 12.16
N SER A 218 18.39 13.29 11.26
CA SER A 218 17.31 14.25 11.09
C SER A 218 16.47 14.29 12.35
N SER A 219 16.24 15.51 12.88
CA SER A 219 15.38 15.68 14.03
C SER A 219 13.92 15.38 13.64
N PRO A 220 13.13 14.67 14.47
CA PRO A 220 13.48 14.15 15.78
C PRO A 220 13.84 12.64 15.73
N THR A 221 15.14 12.35 15.90
CA THR A 221 15.73 11.02 15.71
C THR A 221 15.13 9.91 16.59
N LEU A 222 14.68 10.25 17.80
CA LEU A 222 14.22 9.25 18.76
C LEU A 222 12.81 8.74 18.40
N GLU A 223 11.99 9.61 17.87
CA GLU A 223 10.65 9.37 17.35
C GLU A 223 10.74 8.53 16.09
N TRP A 224 11.69 8.80 15.18
CA TRP A 224 11.96 7.93 14.03
C TRP A 224 12.33 6.50 14.44
N LYS A 225 13.18 6.35 15.46
CA LYS A 225 13.55 5.03 16.01
C LYS A 225 12.35 4.30 16.61
N ARG A 226 11.50 5.01 17.36
CA ARG A 226 10.27 4.44 17.93
C ARG A 226 9.31 3.99 16.83
N ALA A 227 9.10 4.83 15.82
CA ALA A 227 8.25 4.51 14.68
C ALA A 227 8.76 3.30 13.90
N LEU A 228 10.09 3.15 13.76
CA LEU A 228 10.70 1.99 13.12
C LEU A 228 10.44 0.69 13.90
N LEU A 229 10.52 0.73 15.23
CA LEU A 229 10.18 -0.43 16.08
C LEU A 229 8.70 -0.81 15.98
N SER A 230 7.80 0.19 15.94
CA SER A 230 6.38 -0.04 15.71
C SER A 230 6.11 -0.65 14.33
N ALA A 231 6.83 -0.20 13.29
CA ALA A 231 6.74 -0.78 11.95
C ALA A 231 7.11 -2.26 11.93
N ASP A 232 8.13 -2.69 12.68
CA ASP A 232 8.50 -4.10 12.80
C ASP A 232 7.41 -4.96 13.49
N ALA A 233 6.68 -4.37 14.44
CA ALA A 233 5.54 -5.03 15.07
C ALA A 233 4.38 -5.20 14.09
N ILE A 234 4.00 -4.13 13.37
CA ILE A 234 2.96 -4.16 12.33
C ILE A 234 3.31 -5.20 11.25
N ALA A 235 4.56 -5.23 10.78
CA ALA A 235 5.00 -6.18 9.76
C ALA A 235 4.82 -7.64 10.21
N ARG A 236 5.08 -7.92 11.49
CA ARG A 236 4.88 -9.25 12.07
C ARG A 236 3.42 -9.63 12.10
N ASP A 237 2.54 -8.69 12.46
CA ASP A 237 1.11 -8.93 12.60
C ASP A 237 0.43 -9.06 11.23
N ILE A 238 0.84 -8.29 10.21
CA ILE A 238 0.49 -8.54 8.79
C ILE A 238 0.86 -9.97 8.41
N GLY A 239 2.08 -10.41 8.75
CA GLY A 239 2.54 -11.77 8.45
C GLY A 239 1.69 -12.86 9.09
N LYS A 240 1.15 -12.64 10.30
CA LYS A 240 0.23 -13.58 10.94
C LYS A 240 -1.09 -13.70 10.18
N HIS A 241 -1.72 -12.57 9.84
CA HIS A 241 -2.98 -12.55 9.08
C HIS A 241 -2.83 -13.24 7.72
N VAL A 242 -1.75 -12.96 6.99
CA VAL A 242 -1.47 -13.64 5.71
C VAL A 242 -1.33 -15.15 5.89
N LEU A 243 -0.70 -15.62 6.97
CA LEU A 243 -0.57 -17.05 7.25
C LEU A 243 -1.92 -17.69 7.59
N GLU A 244 -2.78 -16.99 8.33
CA GLU A 244 -4.13 -17.44 8.67
C GLU A 244 -5.01 -17.55 7.43
N LEU A 245 -5.05 -16.52 6.59
CA LEU A 245 -5.76 -16.53 5.31
C LEU A 245 -5.25 -17.65 4.37
N ARG A 246 -3.94 -17.87 4.30
CA ARG A 246 -3.37 -18.98 3.51
C ARG A 246 -3.78 -20.35 4.01
N ARG A 247 -3.97 -20.53 5.33
CA ARG A 247 -4.48 -21.77 5.90
C ARG A 247 -5.96 -21.98 5.56
N LYS A 248 -6.76 -20.90 5.47
CA LYS A 248 -8.14 -20.96 4.97
C LYS A 248 -8.19 -21.41 3.51
N LEU A 249 -7.30 -20.90 2.66
CA LEU A 249 -7.21 -21.30 1.24
C LEU A 249 -6.71 -22.73 1.02
N TYR A 250 -5.73 -23.18 1.81
CA TYR A 250 -5.05 -24.45 1.65
C TYR A 250 -5.02 -25.21 2.98
N PRO A 251 -6.16 -25.77 3.42
CA PRO A 251 -6.20 -26.55 4.66
C PRO A 251 -5.26 -27.75 4.57
N PRO A 252 -4.56 -28.12 5.66
CA PRO A 252 -3.66 -29.27 5.67
C PRO A 252 -4.44 -30.54 5.28
N ARG A 253 -3.88 -31.33 4.36
CA ARG A 253 -4.42 -32.65 4.04
C ARG A 253 -4.23 -33.55 5.27
N ASN A 254 -5.33 -33.95 5.90
CA ASN A 254 -5.37 -34.98 6.93
C ASN A 254 -4.91 -36.33 6.38
#